data_AF-A0A521V0A4-F1
#
_entry.id   AF-A0A521V0A4-F1
#
_cell.length_a   1.000
_cell.length_b   1.000
_cell.length_c   1.000
_cell.angle_alpha   90.00
_cell.angle_beta   90.00
_cell.angle_gamma   90.00
#
_symmetry.space_group_name_H-M   'P 1'
#
loop_
_entity.id
_entity.type
_entity.pdbx_description
1 polymer ?
#
loop_
_entity_poly.entity_id
_entity_poly.type
_entity_poly.pdbx_seq_one_letter_code
_entity_poly.pdbx_strand_id
1 'polypeptide(L)'
;QDTVTGVEYAVEENQVFGADGAFSAIRSSMQRLPRFNYSQQYLGHAYKELSIPATEGGGHRMEKHALHIWPRGQFMLIALPNLDGSFTCTLFLPFEGPESFENLKTEAQVMAFFKKYFPDVVPVMPTLVHDFFANPAPGLATIRCSPWHYRRRVLLLGDAAHAIVPFFGQGMNAGFEDCTILDGLMDKYDEDWDAIIEEFDTHRAEDANAIAGLALMNFIEMRDKVADAQFLLRKKIEAYLHERFPKDFRSVYSMVSFSHVPYSIALAEVEQHRQLFEKILAIENVEQRWNGPEVEAAFKAWLKERS
;
A
#
# COMPACT_ATOMS: atom_id res chain seq x y z
N GLN A 1 7.54 -30.63 0.09
CA GLN A 1 6.59 -31.35 -0.76
C GLN A 1 6.56 -30.67 -2.11
N ASP A 2 6.77 -31.43 -3.17
CA ASP A 2 6.62 -30.94 -4.54
C ASP A 2 5.14 -30.68 -4.82
N THR A 3 4.79 -29.47 -5.26
CA THR A 3 3.39 -29.05 -5.42
C THR A 3 2.70 -29.69 -6.64
N VAL A 4 3.46 -30.29 -7.56
CA VAL A 4 2.94 -30.94 -8.77
C VAL A 4 2.69 -32.42 -8.54
N THR A 5 3.66 -33.09 -7.90
CA THR A 5 3.68 -34.55 -7.72
C THR A 5 3.18 -34.98 -6.34
N GLY A 6 3.15 -34.07 -5.37
CA GLY A 6 2.81 -34.36 -3.97
C GLY A 6 3.89 -35.14 -3.22
N VAL A 7 5.02 -35.46 -3.87
CA VAL A 7 6.12 -36.23 -3.29
C VAL A 7 6.86 -35.39 -2.25
N GLU A 8 7.19 -36.01 -1.13
CA GLU A 8 8.06 -35.43 -0.12
C GLU A 8 9.49 -35.92 -0.31
N TYR A 9 10.43 -34.98 -0.32
CA TYR A 9 11.86 -35.24 -0.28
C TYR A 9 12.53 -34.20 0.60
N ALA A 10 13.70 -34.55 1.11
CA ALA A 10 14.55 -33.66 1.88
C ALA A 10 15.76 -33.25 1.03
N VAL A 11 16.11 -31.96 1.09
CA VAL A 11 17.32 -31.41 0.49
C VAL A 11 18.07 -30.66 1.57
N GLU A 12 19.39 -30.82 1.60
CA GLU A 12 20.26 -30.02 2.45
C GLU A 12 20.87 -28.89 1.62
N GLU A 13 20.57 -27.65 2.00
CA GLU A 13 21.09 -26.45 1.34
C GLU A 13 21.85 -25.58 2.34
N ASN A 14 22.86 -24.85 1.83
CA ASN A 14 23.64 -23.93 2.64
C ASN A 14 22.87 -22.63 2.93
N GLN A 15 22.01 -22.21 2.01
CA GLN A 15 21.18 -21.01 2.11
C GLN A 15 19.75 -21.29 1.65
N VAL A 16 18.79 -20.73 2.37
CA VAL A 16 17.36 -20.86 2.12
C VAL A 16 16.73 -19.46 2.18
N PHE A 17 16.21 -18.99 1.05
CA PHE A 17 15.46 -17.75 1.00
C PHE A 17 13.96 -18.03 1.17
N GLY A 18 13.38 -17.53 2.24
CA GLY A 18 11.94 -17.57 2.48
C GLY A 18 11.24 -16.47 1.70
N ALA A 19 10.83 -16.78 0.47
CA ALA A 19 10.02 -15.92 -0.40
C ALA A 19 8.63 -16.55 -0.67
N ASP A 20 8.11 -17.30 0.30
CA ASP A 20 6.88 -18.10 0.22
C ASP A 20 5.60 -17.33 0.62
N GLY A 21 5.67 -16.00 0.56
CA GLY A 21 4.51 -15.10 0.64
C GLY A 21 3.96 -14.86 2.06
N ALA A 22 2.82 -14.17 2.12
CA ALA A 22 2.25 -13.65 3.36
C ALA A 22 1.97 -14.73 4.41
N PHE A 23 1.68 -15.97 4.00
CA PHE A 23 1.42 -17.12 4.88
C PHE A 23 2.60 -18.11 4.91
N SER A 24 3.82 -17.58 4.89
CA SER A 24 5.09 -18.32 4.88
C SER A 24 5.16 -19.49 5.87
N ALA A 25 5.50 -20.66 5.34
CA ALA A 25 5.80 -21.87 6.11
C ALA A 25 7.17 -21.76 6.80
N ILE A 26 8.13 -21.07 6.19
CA ILE A 26 9.44 -20.81 6.76
C ILE A 26 9.31 -19.91 7.99
N ARG A 27 8.63 -18.76 7.85
CA ARG A 27 8.36 -17.86 8.98
C ARG A 27 7.59 -18.58 10.08
N SER A 28 6.58 -19.37 9.74
CA SER A 28 5.82 -20.17 10.71
C SER A 28 6.70 -21.16 11.49
N SER A 29 7.73 -21.71 10.84
CA SER A 29 8.72 -22.54 11.52
C SER A 29 9.63 -21.72 12.44
N MET A 30 10.05 -20.52 12.00
CA MET A 30 10.89 -19.60 12.77
C MET A 30 10.20 -19.05 14.01
N GLN A 31 8.87 -18.88 14.01
CA GLN A 31 8.09 -18.42 15.17
C GLN A 31 8.25 -19.28 16.43
N ARG A 32 8.65 -20.55 16.27
CA ARG A 32 8.88 -21.48 17.40
C ARG A 32 10.28 -21.33 18.01
N LEU A 33 11.14 -20.51 17.42
CA LEU A 33 12.51 -20.30 17.88
C LEU A 33 12.57 -19.26 19.01
N PRO A 34 13.56 -19.35 19.91
CA PRO A 34 13.77 -18.32 20.93
C PRO A 34 14.05 -16.95 20.30
N ARG A 35 13.54 -15.90 20.94
CA ARG A 35 13.77 -14.48 20.56
C ARG A 35 13.24 -14.09 19.16
N PHE A 36 12.21 -14.77 18.67
CA PHE A 36 11.49 -14.36 17.46
C PHE A 36 10.22 -13.57 17.82
N ASN A 37 10.14 -12.32 17.36
CA ASN A 37 8.98 -11.46 17.49
C ASN A 37 8.08 -11.61 16.26
N TYR A 38 6.77 -11.73 16.48
CA TYR A 38 5.77 -11.84 15.41
C TYR A 38 4.53 -11.03 15.76
N SER A 39 3.96 -10.36 14.76
CA SER A 39 2.63 -9.77 14.84
C SER A 39 1.89 -9.95 13.53
N GLN A 40 0.59 -10.24 13.64
CA GLN A 40 -0.35 -10.30 12.52
C GLN A 40 -1.61 -9.54 12.92
N GLN A 41 -1.92 -8.52 12.14
CA GLN A 41 -3.05 -7.63 12.40
C GLN A 41 -3.96 -7.62 11.19
N TYR A 42 -5.15 -8.19 11.34
CA TYR A 42 -6.19 -8.10 10.33
C TYR A 42 -6.88 -6.75 10.39
N LEU A 43 -7.15 -6.19 9.22
CA LEU A 43 -8.04 -5.05 9.08
C LEU A 43 -9.49 -5.53 9.18
N GLY A 44 -10.39 -4.68 9.69
CA GLY A 44 -11.84 -4.94 9.72
C GLY A 44 -12.50 -4.98 8.34
N HIS A 45 -11.72 -4.83 7.27
CA HIS A 45 -12.15 -4.79 5.87
C HIS A 45 -11.68 -6.03 5.13
N ALA A 46 -12.53 -6.50 4.23
CA ALA A 46 -12.16 -7.43 3.18
C ALA A 46 -12.02 -6.68 1.86
N TYR A 47 -11.48 -7.36 0.85
CA TYR A 47 -11.56 -6.90 -0.52
C TYR A 47 -12.30 -7.90 -1.41
N LYS A 48 -12.94 -7.42 -2.47
CA LYS A 48 -13.57 -8.26 -3.49
C LYS A 48 -13.28 -7.72 -4.87
N GLU A 49 -12.87 -8.60 -5.77
CA GLU A 49 -12.61 -8.26 -7.16
C GLU A 49 -13.89 -8.30 -7.99
N LEU A 50 -14.06 -7.30 -8.85
CA LEU A 50 -15.16 -7.09 -9.78
C LEU A 50 -14.59 -6.65 -11.13
N SER A 51 -15.37 -6.76 -12.20
CA SER A 51 -14.89 -6.41 -13.55
C SER A 51 -15.73 -5.33 -14.22
N ILE A 52 -15.05 -4.41 -14.89
CA ILE A 52 -15.64 -3.59 -15.97
C ILE A 52 -15.07 -4.14 -17.28
N PRO A 53 -15.88 -4.77 -18.14
CA PRO A 53 -15.37 -5.36 -19.37
C PRO A 53 -14.96 -4.29 -20.37
N ALA A 54 -14.17 -4.69 -21.37
CA ALA A 54 -13.90 -3.85 -22.53
C ALA A 54 -15.20 -3.46 -23.27
N THR A 55 -15.13 -2.43 -24.10
CA THR A 55 -16.18 -2.16 -25.11
C THR A 55 -16.22 -3.29 -26.14
N GLU A 56 -17.31 -3.44 -26.90
CA GLU A 56 -17.43 -4.46 -27.97
C GLU A 56 -16.26 -4.45 -28.98
N GLY A 57 -15.59 -3.31 -29.19
CA GLY A 57 -14.42 -3.17 -30.05
C GLY A 57 -13.04 -3.27 -29.36
N GLY A 58 -12.96 -3.71 -28.09
CA GLY A 58 -11.69 -3.89 -27.37
C GLY A 58 -11.04 -2.61 -26.79
N GLY A 59 -11.84 -1.59 -26.48
CA GLY A 59 -11.40 -0.34 -25.85
C GLY A 59 -11.85 -0.19 -24.40
N HIS A 60 -11.24 0.76 -23.69
CA HIS A 60 -11.57 1.12 -22.31
C HIS A 60 -12.90 1.88 -22.22
N ARG A 61 -13.72 1.55 -21.21
CA ARG A 61 -15.00 2.24 -20.93
C ARG A 61 -14.85 3.54 -20.13
N MET A 62 -13.67 3.79 -19.58
CA MET A 62 -13.32 4.95 -18.77
C MET A 62 -11.90 5.43 -19.15
N GLU A 63 -11.43 6.54 -18.57
CA GLU A 63 -10.06 7.03 -18.78
C GLU A 63 -9.03 5.94 -18.44
N LYS A 64 -8.14 5.61 -19.37
CA LYS A 64 -7.18 4.50 -19.25
C LYS A 64 -5.84 4.90 -18.65
N HIS A 65 -5.55 6.20 -18.53
CA HIS A 65 -4.32 6.72 -17.95
C HIS A 65 -4.51 7.24 -16.52
N ALA A 66 -5.46 6.66 -15.80
CA ALA A 66 -5.79 7.05 -14.43
C ALA A 66 -6.02 5.84 -13.52
N LEU A 67 -5.69 6.01 -12.24
CA LEU A 67 -6.19 5.18 -11.15
C LEU A 67 -7.54 5.75 -10.70
N HIS A 68 -8.62 4.98 -10.86
CA HIS A 68 -9.95 5.44 -10.46
C HIS A 68 -10.26 5.05 -9.02
N ILE A 69 -10.83 5.97 -8.25
CA ILE A 69 -11.14 5.79 -6.82
C ILE A 69 -12.53 6.37 -6.54
N TRP A 70 -13.42 5.57 -5.95
CA TRP A 70 -14.73 5.97 -5.45
C TRP A 70 -14.77 5.84 -3.92
N PRO A 71 -14.46 6.91 -3.17
CA PRO A 71 -14.41 6.89 -1.71
C PRO A 71 -15.79 7.11 -1.08
N ARG A 72 -16.14 6.40 0.00
CA ARG A 72 -17.44 6.53 0.69
C ARG A 72 -17.33 6.61 2.21
N GLY A 73 -16.21 7.15 2.73
CA GLY A 73 -15.91 6.98 4.15
C GLY A 73 -15.64 5.50 4.36
N GLN A 74 -16.41 4.79 5.18
CA GLN A 74 -16.09 3.41 5.63
C GLN A 74 -15.74 2.34 4.58
N PHE A 75 -16.01 2.57 3.29
CA PHE A 75 -15.67 1.66 2.19
C PHE A 75 -15.30 2.44 0.93
N MET A 76 -14.64 1.77 -0.02
CA MET A 76 -14.25 2.38 -1.28
C MET A 76 -14.15 1.34 -2.40
N LEU A 77 -14.30 1.80 -3.65
CA LEU A 77 -14.01 1.02 -4.85
C LEU A 77 -12.82 1.65 -5.56
N ILE A 78 -11.89 0.84 -6.05
CA ILE A 78 -10.82 1.29 -6.96
C ILE A 78 -10.90 0.52 -8.28
N ALA A 79 -10.42 1.09 -9.37
CA ALA A 79 -10.31 0.40 -10.66
C ALA A 79 -8.98 0.69 -11.34
N LEU A 80 -8.31 -0.37 -11.79
CA LEU A 80 -7.06 -0.32 -12.55
C LEU A 80 -7.31 -0.80 -14.00
N PRO A 81 -6.77 -0.10 -15.00
CA PRO A 81 -6.94 -0.46 -16.41
C PRO A 81 -6.09 -1.69 -16.78
N ASN A 82 -6.67 -2.59 -17.57
CA ASN A 82 -6.00 -3.73 -18.18
C ASN A 82 -5.68 -3.44 -19.66
N LEU A 83 -4.72 -4.18 -20.23
CA LEU A 83 -4.30 -3.98 -21.63
C LEU A 83 -5.38 -4.35 -22.66
N ASP A 84 -6.30 -5.23 -22.30
CA ASP A 84 -7.40 -5.71 -23.14
C ASP A 84 -8.61 -4.76 -23.20
N GLY A 85 -8.53 -3.60 -22.54
CA GLY A 85 -9.63 -2.63 -22.46
C GLY A 85 -10.53 -2.80 -21.24
N SER A 86 -10.38 -3.87 -20.46
CA SER A 86 -11.13 -4.05 -19.21
C SER A 86 -10.52 -3.25 -18.05
N PHE A 87 -11.23 -3.20 -16.92
CA PHE A 87 -10.69 -2.75 -15.64
C PHE A 87 -10.93 -3.82 -14.58
N THR A 88 -9.90 -4.12 -13.81
CA THR A 88 -10.04 -4.87 -12.55
C THR A 88 -10.41 -3.88 -11.46
N CYS A 89 -11.56 -4.12 -10.83
CA CYS A 89 -12.09 -3.28 -9.78
C CYS A 89 -11.99 -3.99 -8.43
N THR A 90 -11.62 -3.27 -7.38
CA THR A 90 -11.47 -3.83 -6.03
C THR A 90 -12.35 -3.05 -5.06
N LEU A 91 -13.38 -3.72 -4.53
CA LEU A 91 -14.24 -3.17 -3.48
C LEU A 91 -13.62 -3.49 -2.12
N PHE A 92 -13.25 -2.47 -1.35
CA PHE A 92 -12.88 -2.59 0.05
C PHE A 92 -14.08 -2.25 0.92
N LEU A 93 -14.60 -3.23 1.65
CA LEU A 93 -15.82 -3.10 2.47
C LEU A 93 -15.62 -3.82 3.82
N PRO A 94 -16.16 -3.30 4.94
CA PRO A 94 -16.11 -3.98 6.22
C PRO A 94 -16.71 -5.39 6.17
N PHE A 95 -16.19 -6.29 7.01
CA PHE A 95 -16.81 -7.61 7.23
C PHE A 95 -18.19 -7.47 7.89
N GLU A 96 -18.29 -6.62 8.91
CA GLU A 96 -19.46 -6.43 9.78
C GLU A 96 -19.89 -4.96 9.85
N GLY A 97 -21.09 -4.70 10.39
CA GLY A 97 -21.67 -3.36 10.53
C GLY A 97 -22.77 -3.08 9.51
N PRO A 98 -23.36 -1.86 9.49
CA PRO A 98 -24.54 -1.56 8.67
C PRO A 98 -24.31 -1.78 7.16
N GLU A 99 -23.19 -1.27 6.64
CA GLU A 99 -22.79 -1.38 5.24
C GLU A 99 -21.57 -2.30 5.16
N SER A 100 -21.80 -3.60 5.02
CA SER A 100 -20.79 -4.64 5.19
C SER A 100 -21.06 -5.87 4.32
N PHE A 101 -20.04 -6.73 4.14
CA PHE A 101 -20.20 -7.98 3.41
C PHE A 101 -21.22 -8.92 4.05
N GLU A 102 -21.32 -8.94 5.38
CA GLU A 102 -22.32 -9.77 6.09
C GLU A 102 -23.75 -9.44 5.67
N ASN A 103 -24.07 -8.19 5.32
CA ASN A 103 -25.43 -7.77 4.97
C ASN A 103 -25.76 -7.92 3.47
N LEU A 104 -24.79 -8.26 2.62
CA LEU A 104 -24.94 -8.39 1.17
C LEU A 104 -25.05 -9.86 0.74
N LYS A 105 -26.16 -10.52 1.12
CA LYS A 105 -26.37 -11.95 0.91
C LYS A 105 -27.22 -12.30 -0.32
N THR A 106 -27.85 -11.33 -0.95
CA THR A 106 -28.75 -11.53 -2.09
C THR A 106 -28.45 -10.54 -3.22
N GLU A 107 -28.77 -10.93 -4.45
CA GLU A 107 -28.58 -10.08 -5.63
C GLU A 107 -29.27 -8.71 -5.49
N ALA A 108 -30.48 -8.71 -4.92
CA ALA A 108 -31.24 -7.48 -4.68
C ALA A 108 -30.52 -6.53 -3.70
N GLN A 109 -29.91 -7.07 -2.64
CA GLN A 109 -29.14 -6.28 -1.67
C GLN A 109 -27.87 -5.71 -2.31
N VAL A 110 -27.12 -6.52 -3.06
CA VAL A 110 -25.91 -6.08 -3.79
C VAL A 110 -26.27 -4.96 -4.77
N MET A 111 -27.32 -5.15 -5.58
CA MET A 111 -27.75 -4.13 -6.54
C MET A 111 -28.27 -2.86 -5.86
N ALA A 112 -28.99 -2.97 -4.75
CA ALA A 112 -29.44 -1.80 -3.98
C ALA A 112 -28.26 -1.02 -3.41
N PHE A 113 -27.28 -1.72 -2.84
CA PHE A 113 -26.04 -1.13 -2.32
C PHE A 113 -25.27 -0.37 -3.41
N PHE A 114 -25.01 -1.01 -4.55
CA PHE A 114 -24.28 -0.38 -5.65
C PHE A 114 -25.07 0.78 -6.29
N LYS A 115 -26.39 0.67 -6.44
CA LYS A 115 -27.20 1.81 -6.92
C LYS A 115 -27.21 2.99 -5.97
N LYS A 116 -27.14 2.73 -4.65
CA LYS A 116 -27.10 3.78 -3.62
C LYS A 116 -25.75 4.48 -3.60
N TYR A 117 -24.65 3.71 -3.63
CA TYR A 117 -23.32 4.26 -3.38
C TYR A 117 -22.45 4.43 -4.63
N PHE A 118 -22.63 3.62 -5.67
CA PHE A 118 -21.84 3.65 -6.90
C PHE A 118 -22.74 3.68 -8.16
N PRO A 119 -23.71 4.62 -8.23
CA PRO A 119 -24.73 4.64 -9.30
C PRO A 119 -24.13 4.77 -10.70
N ASP A 120 -22.98 5.42 -10.83
CA ASP A 120 -22.23 5.63 -12.07
C ASP A 120 -21.46 4.39 -12.53
N VAL A 121 -21.14 3.48 -11.60
CA VAL A 121 -20.41 2.24 -11.90
C VAL A 121 -21.35 1.12 -12.36
N VAL A 122 -22.59 1.09 -11.85
CA VAL A 122 -23.57 0.04 -12.18
C VAL A 122 -23.78 -0.14 -13.70
N PRO A 123 -23.93 0.92 -14.52
CA PRO A 123 -24.13 0.77 -15.97
C PRO A 123 -22.94 0.14 -16.70
N VAL A 124 -21.74 0.21 -16.12
CA VAL A 124 -20.50 -0.29 -16.75
C VAL A 124 -20.03 -1.63 -16.19
N MET A 125 -20.69 -2.19 -15.17
CA MET A 125 -20.42 -3.52 -14.59
C MET A 125 -21.56 -4.51 -14.86
N PRO A 126 -21.72 -5.02 -16.10
CA PRO A 126 -22.82 -5.93 -16.43
C PRO A 126 -22.76 -7.27 -15.67
N THR A 127 -21.58 -7.69 -15.20
CA THR A 127 -21.36 -8.94 -14.44
C THR A 127 -21.34 -8.74 -12.93
N LEU A 128 -21.64 -7.54 -12.43
CA LEU A 128 -21.49 -7.14 -11.02
C LEU A 128 -21.97 -8.20 -10.02
N VAL A 129 -23.22 -8.65 -10.16
CA VAL A 129 -23.85 -9.59 -9.22
C VAL A 129 -23.17 -10.97 -9.29
N HIS A 130 -22.91 -11.45 -10.50
CA HIS A 130 -22.22 -12.72 -10.71
C HIS A 130 -20.83 -12.70 -10.07
N ASP A 131 -20.02 -11.69 -10.40
CA ASP A 131 -18.67 -11.54 -9.87
C ASP A 131 -18.70 -11.39 -8.34
N PHE A 132 -19.70 -10.69 -7.80
CA PHE A 132 -19.84 -10.49 -6.37
C PHE A 132 -20.00 -11.82 -5.61
N PHE A 133 -20.78 -12.77 -6.14
CA PHE A 133 -21.02 -14.06 -5.49
C PHE A 133 -19.99 -15.13 -5.88
N ALA A 134 -19.40 -15.05 -7.07
CA ALA A 134 -18.39 -16.00 -7.54
C ALA A 134 -17.02 -15.77 -6.87
N ASN A 135 -16.63 -14.51 -6.67
CA ASN A 135 -15.31 -14.17 -6.14
C ASN A 135 -15.31 -14.15 -4.61
N PRO A 136 -14.24 -14.62 -3.93
CA PRO A 136 -14.14 -14.59 -2.48
C PRO A 136 -14.02 -13.15 -1.94
N ALA A 137 -14.14 -13.00 -0.62
CA ALA A 137 -13.89 -11.75 0.10
C ALA A 137 -12.80 -11.94 1.17
N PRO A 138 -11.53 -12.13 0.76
CA PRO A 138 -10.43 -12.35 1.71
C PRO A 138 -10.14 -11.12 2.57
N GLY A 139 -9.68 -11.40 3.80
CA GLY A 139 -9.21 -10.38 4.73
C GLY A 139 -7.84 -9.83 4.36
N LEU A 140 -7.56 -8.62 4.82
CA LEU A 140 -6.29 -7.94 4.64
C LEU A 140 -5.51 -7.96 5.96
N ALA A 141 -4.24 -8.34 5.92
CA ALA A 141 -3.40 -8.38 7.11
C ALA A 141 -2.11 -7.59 6.91
N THR A 142 -1.65 -6.96 8.00
CA THR A 142 -0.26 -6.52 8.13
C THR A 142 0.47 -7.52 9.02
N ILE A 143 1.60 -8.03 8.54
CA ILE A 143 2.47 -8.96 9.25
C ILE A 143 3.83 -8.32 9.44
N ARG A 144 4.32 -8.36 10.68
CA ARG A 144 5.69 -7.93 11.02
C ARG A 144 6.36 -9.03 11.80
N CYS A 145 7.64 -9.26 11.52
CA CYS A 145 8.45 -10.19 12.29
C CYS A 145 9.89 -9.69 12.40
N SER A 146 10.61 -10.23 13.38
CA SER A 146 12.04 -9.99 13.58
C SER A 146 12.63 -11.07 14.50
N PRO A 147 13.87 -11.55 14.27
CA PRO A 147 14.70 -11.24 13.10
C PRO A 147 14.17 -11.91 11.83
N TRP A 148 14.55 -11.42 10.66
CA TRP A 148 14.20 -12.01 9.37
C TRP A 148 15.08 -13.19 8.98
N HIS A 149 16.04 -13.55 9.83
CA HIS A 149 16.99 -14.61 9.53
C HIS A 149 17.05 -15.66 10.64
N TYR A 150 17.56 -16.83 10.29
CA TYR A 150 17.97 -17.85 11.24
C TYR A 150 19.38 -18.32 10.94
N ARG A 151 20.31 -17.99 11.86
CA ARG A 151 21.76 -18.23 11.68
C ARG A 151 22.22 -17.67 10.33
N ARG A 152 23.22 -18.32 9.72
CA ARG A 152 23.73 -18.05 8.36
C ARG A 152 22.99 -18.81 7.26
N ARG A 153 21.77 -19.29 7.49
CA ARG A 153 21.14 -20.28 6.59
C ARG A 153 19.79 -19.89 6.05
N VAL A 154 19.03 -19.07 6.77
CA VAL A 154 17.66 -18.71 6.37
C VAL A 154 17.55 -17.21 6.37
N LEU A 155 16.98 -16.65 5.31
CA LEU A 155 16.63 -15.24 5.20
C LEU A 155 15.23 -15.09 4.60
N LEU A 156 14.33 -14.38 5.27
CA LEU A 156 13.00 -14.06 4.78
C LEU A 156 13.04 -12.81 3.88
N LEU A 157 12.25 -12.82 2.81
CA LEU A 157 12.14 -11.73 1.83
C LEU A 157 10.68 -11.47 1.43
N GLY A 158 10.37 -10.24 1.03
CA GLY A 158 9.04 -9.82 0.59
C GLY A 158 7.96 -10.11 1.63
N ASP A 159 6.77 -10.52 1.18
CA ASP A 159 5.62 -10.79 2.04
C ASP A 159 5.88 -11.85 3.12
N ALA A 160 6.87 -12.73 2.96
CA ALA A 160 7.25 -13.68 3.99
C ALA A 160 7.84 -12.95 5.21
N ALA A 161 8.58 -11.86 4.99
CA ALA A 161 9.13 -10.99 6.03
C ALA A 161 8.15 -9.88 6.47
N HIS A 162 7.47 -9.24 5.51
CA HIS A 162 6.67 -8.03 5.72
C HIS A 162 5.41 -7.94 4.85
N ALA A 163 4.40 -8.79 5.09
CA ALA A 163 3.12 -8.62 4.39
C ALA A 163 2.45 -7.28 4.80
N ILE A 164 2.11 -6.44 3.83
CA ILE A 164 1.47 -5.14 4.05
C ILE A 164 0.12 -5.03 3.37
N VAL A 165 -0.75 -4.19 3.92
CA VAL A 165 -2.04 -3.87 3.29
C VAL A 165 -1.84 -3.12 1.96
N PRO A 166 -2.69 -3.34 0.94
CA PRO A 166 -2.42 -2.92 -0.44
C PRO A 166 -2.69 -1.44 -0.72
N PHE A 167 -2.88 -0.62 0.30
CA PHE A 167 -3.38 0.75 0.13
C PHE A 167 -2.33 1.74 -0.38
N PHE A 168 -1.04 1.38 -0.44
CA PHE A 168 -0.02 2.20 -1.11
C PHE A 168 0.44 1.61 -2.45
N GLY A 169 0.02 0.39 -2.81
CA GLY A 169 0.53 -0.31 -3.99
C GLY A 169 2.01 -0.69 -3.91
N GLN A 170 2.55 -0.87 -2.68
CA GLN A 170 4.00 -1.01 -2.45
C GLN A 170 4.46 -2.41 -2.04
N GLY A 171 3.57 -3.39 -1.81
CA GLY A 171 4.00 -4.73 -1.37
C GLY A 171 4.98 -5.39 -2.34
N MET A 172 4.60 -5.50 -3.63
CA MET A 172 5.48 -6.01 -4.68
C MET A 172 6.76 -5.17 -4.84
N ASN A 173 6.64 -3.83 -4.87
CA ASN A 173 7.77 -2.94 -5.06
C ASN A 173 8.79 -3.05 -3.93
N ALA A 174 8.32 -3.09 -2.67
CA ALA A 174 9.16 -3.32 -1.50
C ALA A 174 9.82 -4.70 -1.55
N GLY A 175 9.11 -5.76 -1.97
CA GLY A 175 9.70 -7.08 -2.16
C GLY A 175 10.75 -7.13 -3.28
N PHE A 176 10.59 -6.39 -4.37
CA PHE A 176 11.63 -6.27 -5.41
C PHE A 176 12.83 -5.45 -4.94
N GLU A 177 12.58 -4.41 -4.14
CA GLU A 177 13.62 -3.61 -3.52
C GLU A 177 14.43 -4.45 -2.51
N ASP A 178 13.81 -5.39 -1.78
CA ASP A 178 14.52 -6.36 -0.94
C ASP A 178 15.57 -7.12 -1.76
N CYS A 179 15.18 -7.66 -2.92
CA CYS A 179 16.10 -8.40 -3.79
C CYS A 179 17.25 -7.51 -4.28
N THR A 180 16.95 -6.27 -4.64
CA THR A 180 17.97 -5.31 -5.14
C THR A 180 18.96 -4.92 -4.06
N ILE A 181 18.47 -4.66 -2.83
CA ILE A 181 19.32 -4.36 -1.68
C ILE A 181 20.19 -5.58 -1.33
N LEU A 182 19.60 -6.77 -1.31
CA LEU A 182 20.32 -8.00 -1.03
C LEU A 182 21.45 -8.25 -2.04
N ASP A 183 21.18 -8.09 -3.34
CA ASP A 183 22.15 -8.20 -4.43
C ASP A 183 23.32 -7.21 -4.24
N GLY A 184 23.01 -5.95 -3.94
CA GLY A 184 24.05 -4.95 -3.66
C GLY A 184 24.89 -5.25 -2.41
N LEU A 185 24.30 -5.89 -1.39
CA LEU A 185 25.05 -6.35 -0.21
C LEU A 185 25.94 -7.55 -0.53
N MET A 186 25.50 -8.46 -1.41
CA MET A 186 26.32 -9.58 -1.90
C MET A 186 27.59 -9.07 -2.59
N ASP A 187 27.46 -8.05 -3.45
CA ASP A 187 28.59 -7.38 -4.09
C ASP A 187 29.50 -6.66 -3.07
N LYS A 188 28.91 -5.95 -2.10
CA LYS A 188 29.65 -5.19 -1.08
C LYS A 188 30.50 -6.07 -0.17
N TYR A 189 30.00 -7.25 0.17
CA TYR A 189 30.59 -8.14 1.18
C TYR A 189 31.23 -9.41 0.60
N ASP A 190 31.36 -9.52 -0.72
CA ASP A 190 31.98 -10.69 -1.39
C ASP A 190 31.37 -12.01 -0.90
N GLU A 191 30.03 -12.05 -0.87
CA GLU A 191 29.23 -13.17 -0.35
C GLU A 191 29.48 -13.57 1.13
N ASP A 192 30.03 -12.68 1.97
CA ASP A 192 30.06 -12.91 3.43
C ASP A 192 28.66 -12.79 4.04
N TRP A 193 27.95 -13.92 4.04
CA TRP A 193 26.58 -14.03 4.54
C TRP A 193 26.35 -13.65 6.00
N ASP A 194 27.35 -13.60 6.89
CA ASP A 194 27.12 -13.06 8.25
C ASP A 194 26.91 -11.54 8.16
N ALA A 195 27.83 -10.84 7.49
CA ALA A 195 27.77 -9.39 7.31
C ALA A 195 26.55 -8.97 6.49
N ILE A 196 26.25 -9.70 5.41
CA ILE A 196 25.09 -9.44 4.56
C ILE A 196 23.80 -9.55 5.35
N ILE A 197 23.61 -10.65 6.10
CA ILE A 197 22.37 -10.88 6.86
C ILE A 197 22.22 -9.85 7.98
N GLU A 198 23.30 -9.54 8.70
CA GLU A 198 23.28 -8.55 9.77
C GLU A 198 22.90 -7.15 9.24
N GLU A 199 23.52 -6.71 8.14
CA GLU A 199 23.20 -5.42 7.54
C GLU A 199 21.78 -5.38 6.95
N PHE A 200 21.37 -6.45 6.27
CA PHE A 200 20.05 -6.54 5.64
C PHE A 200 18.93 -6.54 6.69
N ASP A 201 18.98 -7.42 7.70
CA ASP A 201 17.95 -7.50 8.75
C ASP A 201 17.83 -6.18 9.51
N THR A 202 18.96 -5.53 9.81
CA THR A 202 18.98 -4.27 10.57
C THR A 202 18.31 -3.13 9.82
N HIS A 203 18.73 -2.87 8.57
CA HIS A 203 18.26 -1.70 7.82
C HIS A 203 16.92 -1.96 7.15
N ARG A 204 16.74 -3.14 6.55
CA ARG A 204 15.57 -3.39 5.73
C ARG A 204 14.30 -3.59 6.56
N ALA A 205 14.42 -4.15 7.77
CA ALA A 205 13.29 -4.29 8.66
C ALA A 205 12.71 -2.92 9.10
N GLU A 206 13.56 -1.90 9.26
CA GLU A 206 13.10 -0.54 9.56
C GLU A 206 12.24 0.03 8.42
N ASP A 207 12.75 -0.02 7.20
CA ASP A 207 12.04 0.46 6.01
C ASP A 207 10.75 -0.32 5.73
N ALA A 208 10.76 -1.64 5.88
CA ALA A 208 9.56 -2.47 5.72
C ALA A 208 8.49 -2.14 6.76
N ASN A 209 8.89 -1.89 8.01
CA ASN A 209 7.95 -1.42 9.03
C ASN A 209 7.40 -0.03 8.71
N ALA A 210 8.24 0.85 8.14
CA ALA A 210 7.85 2.19 7.75
C ALA A 210 6.82 2.18 6.61
N ILE A 211 7.03 1.40 5.55
CA ILE A 211 6.05 1.29 4.45
C ILE A 211 4.74 0.63 4.90
N ALA A 212 4.80 -0.34 5.82
CA ALA A 212 3.61 -0.91 6.45
C ALA A 212 2.79 0.15 7.19
N GLY A 213 3.46 1.06 7.91
CA GLY A 213 2.84 2.21 8.58
C GLY A 213 2.22 3.19 7.59
N LEU A 214 2.97 3.57 6.55
CA LEU A 214 2.51 4.46 5.49
C LEU A 214 1.29 3.90 4.75
N ALA A 215 1.26 2.59 4.47
CA ALA A 215 0.12 1.94 3.84
C ALA A 215 -1.15 2.01 4.70
N LEU A 216 -1.04 1.82 6.02
CA LEU A 216 -2.16 1.97 6.95
C LEU A 216 -2.64 3.42 7.06
N MET A 217 -1.74 4.41 7.03
CA MET A 217 -2.12 5.82 6.99
C MET A 217 -2.84 6.17 5.68
N ASN A 218 -2.34 5.65 4.54
CA ASN A 218 -2.93 5.91 3.24
C ASN A 218 -4.31 5.28 3.09
N PHE A 219 -4.57 4.15 3.77
CA PHE A 219 -5.92 3.61 3.87
C PHE A 219 -6.90 4.64 4.42
N ILE A 220 -6.56 5.29 5.54
CA ILE A 220 -7.42 6.31 6.17
C ILE A 220 -7.57 7.52 5.24
N GLU A 221 -6.50 7.94 4.56
CA GLU A 221 -6.52 9.04 3.59
C GLU A 221 -7.46 8.77 2.40
N MET A 222 -7.28 7.64 1.70
CA MET A 222 -8.08 7.23 0.55
C MET A 222 -9.54 6.95 0.92
N ARG A 223 -9.78 6.51 2.15
CA ARG A 223 -11.11 6.15 2.64
C ARG A 223 -11.92 7.38 3.07
N ASP A 224 -11.34 8.24 3.89
CA ASP A 224 -12.08 9.29 4.60
C ASP A 224 -11.87 10.70 4.04
N LYS A 225 -10.73 10.99 3.39
CA LYS A 225 -10.29 12.39 3.16
C LYS A 225 -10.30 12.85 1.71
N VAL A 226 -10.26 11.95 0.74
CA VAL A 226 -10.21 12.31 -0.70
C VAL A 226 -11.42 13.12 -1.20
N ALA A 227 -12.55 13.11 -0.47
CA ALA A 227 -13.71 13.96 -0.74
C ALA A 227 -13.78 15.24 0.13
N ASP A 228 -12.80 15.46 1.01
CA ASP A 228 -12.73 16.61 1.93
C ASP A 228 -12.10 17.83 1.24
N ALA A 229 -12.75 18.99 1.34
CA ALA A 229 -12.28 20.24 0.73
C ALA A 229 -10.91 20.69 1.28
N GLN A 230 -10.63 20.50 2.58
CA GLN A 230 -9.33 20.81 3.17
C GLN A 230 -8.25 19.87 2.64
N PHE A 231 -8.58 18.60 2.42
CA PHE A 231 -7.66 17.64 1.83
C PHE A 231 -7.29 18.01 0.39
N LEU A 232 -8.28 18.37 -0.42
CA LEU A 232 -8.05 18.85 -1.79
C LEU A 232 -7.21 20.13 -1.81
N LEU A 233 -7.48 21.07 -0.90
CA LEU A 233 -6.67 22.28 -0.75
C LEU A 233 -5.23 21.95 -0.37
N ARG A 234 -5.03 21.03 0.59
CA ARG A 234 -3.70 20.55 0.97
C ARG A 234 -2.97 19.97 -0.24
N LYS A 235 -3.58 19.05 -1.00
CA LYS A 235 -2.95 18.47 -2.21
C LYS A 235 -2.60 19.54 -3.26
N LYS A 236 -3.45 20.56 -3.41
CA LYS A 236 -3.21 21.69 -4.31
C LYS A 236 -1.98 22.50 -3.87
N ILE A 237 -1.83 22.75 -2.57
CA ILE A 237 -0.66 23.44 -2.02
C ILE A 237 0.59 22.55 -2.09
N GLU A 238 0.49 21.25 -1.80
CA GLU A 238 1.61 20.28 -1.95
C GLU A 238 2.16 20.32 -3.39
N ALA A 239 1.28 20.29 -4.39
CA ALA A 239 1.66 20.38 -5.79
C ALA A 239 2.37 21.71 -6.11
N TYR A 240 1.84 22.83 -5.61
CA TYR A 240 2.45 24.15 -5.79
C TYR A 240 3.84 24.25 -5.17
N LEU A 241 4.00 23.82 -3.92
CA LEU A 241 5.28 23.85 -3.23
C LEU A 241 6.31 22.96 -3.92
N HIS A 242 5.90 21.79 -4.41
CA HIS A 242 6.78 20.90 -5.16
C HIS A 242 7.24 21.52 -6.48
N GLU A 243 6.35 22.15 -7.23
CA GLU A 243 6.70 22.83 -8.49
C GLU A 243 7.61 24.04 -8.23
N ARG A 244 7.33 24.81 -7.18
CA ARG A 244 8.05 26.05 -6.87
C ARG A 244 9.42 25.82 -6.21
N PHE A 245 9.52 24.81 -5.35
CA PHE A 245 10.70 24.47 -4.54
C PHE A 245 11.08 22.98 -4.69
N PRO A 246 11.35 22.48 -5.90
CA PRO A 246 11.49 21.04 -6.16
C PRO A 246 12.68 20.37 -5.46
N LYS A 247 13.67 21.16 -5.02
CA LYS A 247 14.82 20.68 -4.25
C LYS A 247 14.54 20.57 -2.75
N ASP A 248 13.59 21.35 -2.24
CA ASP A 248 13.37 21.53 -0.81
C ASP A 248 12.02 20.93 -0.35
N PHE A 249 11.09 20.70 -1.27
CA PHE A 249 9.80 20.08 -0.98
C PHE A 249 9.48 18.95 -1.96
N ARG A 250 9.20 17.78 -1.39
CA ARG A 250 8.69 16.62 -2.12
C ARG A 250 7.60 15.98 -1.28
N SER A 251 6.46 15.66 -1.87
CA SER A 251 5.40 14.97 -1.13
C SER A 251 5.85 13.56 -0.71
N VAL A 252 5.33 13.06 0.41
CA VAL A 252 5.60 11.68 0.88
C VAL A 252 5.21 10.67 -0.20
N TYR A 253 4.08 10.88 -0.88
CA TYR A 253 3.67 10.05 -2.01
C TYR A 253 4.73 10.01 -3.11
N SER A 254 5.32 11.16 -3.47
CA SER A 254 6.38 11.21 -4.48
C SER A 254 7.67 10.53 -4.01
N MET A 255 8.04 10.67 -2.73
CA MET A 255 9.21 9.98 -2.16
C MET A 255 9.06 8.45 -2.28
N VAL A 256 7.89 7.93 -1.93
CA VAL A 256 7.59 6.49 -1.91
C VAL A 256 7.40 5.92 -3.32
N SER A 257 6.68 6.62 -4.21
CA SER A 257 6.29 6.06 -5.51
C SER A 257 7.26 6.36 -6.65
N PHE A 258 8.06 7.43 -6.55
CA PHE A 258 8.87 7.93 -7.68
C PHE A 258 10.35 8.15 -7.32
N SER A 259 10.85 7.50 -6.26
CA SER A 259 12.28 7.47 -5.94
C SER A 259 12.68 6.25 -5.14
N HIS A 260 13.98 6.16 -4.85
CA HIS A 260 14.59 5.19 -3.94
C HIS A 260 14.93 5.82 -2.58
N VAL A 261 14.16 6.81 -2.13
CA VAL A 261 14.31 7.35 -0.77
C VAL A 261 13.86 6.25 0.20
N PRO A 262 14.67 5.90 1.22
CA PRO A 262 14.28 4.87 2.19
C PRO A 262 12.92 5.18 2.83
N TYR A 263 12.10 4.15 3.02
CA TYR A 263 10.74 4.32 3.54
C TYR A 263 10.72 4.92 4.96
N SER A 264 11.72 4.59 5.79
CA SER A 264 11.93 5.19 7.11
C SER A 264 12.06 6.71 7.04
N ILE A 265 12.83 7.22 6.07
CA ILE A 265 12.99 8.65 5.81
C ILE A 265 11.66 9.25 5.33
N ALA A 266 10.98 8.60 4.38
CA ALA A 266 9.68 9.07 3.90
C ALA A 266 8.60 9.10 5.01
N LEU A 267 8.65 8.16 5.97
CA LEU A 267 7.77 8.15 7.13
C LEU A 267 8.08 9.30 8.09
N ALA A 268 9.36 9.59 8.35
CA ALA A 268 9.75 10.72 9.19
C ALA A 268 9.25 12.08 8.64
N GLU A 269 9.15 12.19 7.31
CA GLU A 269 8.62 13.38 6.62
C GLU A 269 7.13 13.62 6.83
N VAL A 270 6.35 12.59 7.18
CA VAL A 270 4.92 12.72 7.43
C VAL A 270 4.65 13.76 8.53
N GLU A 271 5.40 13.69 9.62
CA GLU A 271 5.25 14.59 10.75
C GLU A 271 5.75 15.99 10.44
N GLN A 272 6.85 16.10 9.69
CA GLN A 272 7.40 17.38 9.24
C GLN A 272 6.41 18.13 8.34
N HIS A 273 5.78 17.43 7.41
CA HIS A 273 4.72 17.99 6.58
C HIS A 273 3.46 18.31 7.39
N ARG A 274 3.08 17.49 8.38
CA ARG A 274 1.93 17.81 9.25
C ARG A 274 2.11 19.18 9.90
N GLN A 275 3.26 19.42 10.52
CA GLN A 275 3.58 20.70 11.19
C GLN A 275 3.60 21.88 10.21
N LEU A 276 4.17 21.69 9.01
CA LEU A 276 4.13 22.70 7.95
C LEU A 276 2.69 23.06 7.56
N PHE A 277 1.86 22.05 7.32
CA PHE A 277 0.48 22.26 6.86
C PHE A 277 -0.43 22.80 7.96
N GLU A 278 -0.16 22.53 9.24
CA GLU A 278 -0.86 23.21 10.34
C GLU A 278 -0.63 24.72 10.32
N LYS A 279 0.60 25.16 10.04
CA LYS A 279 0.92 26.59 9.91
C LYS A 279 0.29 27.20 8.65
N ILE A 280 0.39 26.51 7.51
CA ILE A 280 -0.17 27.02 6.24
C ILE A 280 -1.69 27.11 6.29
N LEU A 281 -2.37 26.08 6.79
CA LEU A 281 -3.83 26.04 6.82
C LEU A 281 -4.43 27.00 7.86
N ALA A 282 -3.63 27.49 8.80
CA ALA A 282 -4.03 28.55 9.74
C ALA A 282 -3.95 29.97 9.13
N ILE A 283 -3.42 30.14 7.92
CA ILE A 283 -3.39 31.43 7.23
C ILE A 283 -4.83 31.84 6.87
N GLU A 284 -5.20 33.08 7.19
CA GLU A 284 -6.54 33.60 6.93
C GLU A 284 -6.85 33.62 5.42
N ASN A 285 -8.01 33.06 5.03
CA ASN A 285 -8.45 32.92 3.64
C ASN A 285 -7.44 32.21 2.73
N VAL A 286 -6.67 31.26 3.27
CA VAL A 286 -5.65 30.50 2.51
C VAL A 286 -6.23 29.78 1.30
N GLU A 287 -7.49 29.35 1.33
CA GLU A 287 -8.17 28.74 0.19
C GLU A 287 -8.23 29.65 -1.05
N GLN A 288 -8.23 30.98 -0.85
CA GLN A 288 -8.20 31.97 -1.93
C GLN A 288 -6.77 32.39 -2.30
N ARG A 289 -5.80 32.17 -1.40
CA ARG A 289 -4.40 32.63 -1.50
C ARG A 289 -3.38 31.50 -1.37
N TRP A 290 -3.78 30.29 -1.75
CA TRP A 290 -3.05 29.04 -1.53
C TRP A 290 -1.69 28.99 -2.25
N ASN A 291 -1.52 29.80 -3.29
CA ASN A 291 -0.28 29.99 -4.05
C ASN A 291 0.34 31.39 -3.82
N GLY A 292 -0.03 32.04 -2.72
CA GLY A 292 0.40 33.39 -2.38
C GLY A 292 1.74 33.48 -1.64
N PRO A 293 2.30 34.69 -1.50
CA PRO A 293 3.56 34.92 -0.80
C PRO A 293 3.54 34.50 0.67
N GLU A 294 2.38 34.52 1.33
CA GLU A 294 2.22 34.09 2.73
C GLU A 294 2.48 32.59 2.90
N VAL A 295 2.02 31.76 1.95
CA VAL A 295 2.28 30.31 1.93
C VAL A 295 3.76 30.05 1.69
N GLU A 296 4.38 30.76 0.75
CA GLU A 296 5.83 30.64 0.53
C GLU A 296 6.64 31.11 1.74
N ALA A 297 6.20 32.15 2.44
CA ALA A 297 6.86 32.66 3.63
C ALA A 297 6.78 31.64 4.79
N ALA A 298 5.61 31.04 5.00
CA ALA A 298 5.43 29.96 5.97
C ALA A 298 6.32 28.75 5.63
N PHE A 299 6.39 28.37 4.36
CA PHE A 299 7.27 27.30 3.88
C PHE A 299 8.76 27.61 4.13
N LYS A 300 9.22 28.81 3.74
CA LYS A 300 10.63 29.23 3.96
C LYS A 300 10.99 29.36 5.44
N ALA A 301 10.04 29.76 6.29
CA ALA A 301 10.24 29.79 7.73
C ALA A 301 10.41 28.37 8.29
N TRP A 302 9.53 27.44 7.90
CA TRP A 302 9.65 26.03 8.27
C TRP A 302 10.97 25.40 7.82
N LEU A 303 11.44 25.70 6.60
CA LEU A 303 12.75 25.22 6.12
C LEU A 303 13.92 25.66 7.02
N LYS A 304 13.88 26.89 7.54
CA LYS A 304 14.92 27.41 8.43
C LYS A 304 14.88 26.82 9.84
N GLU A 305 13.70 26.43 10.32
CA GLU A 305 13.55 25.77 11.63
C GLU A 305 14.08 24.32 11.60
N ARG A 306 14.19 23.76 10.39
CA ARG A 306 14.54 22.36 10.15
C ARG A 306 16.03 22.15 9.87
N SER A 307 16.75 23.19 9.43
CA SER A 307 18.20 23.19 9.18
C SER A 307 19.00 23.35 10.47
#